data_AF-A0A1H3CUF2-F1
#
_entry.id   AF-A0A1H3CUF2-F1
#
_cell.length_a   1.000
_cell.length_b   1.000
_cell.length_c   1.000
_cell.angle_alpha   90.00
_cell.angle_beta   90.00
_cell.angle_gamma   90.00
#
_symmetry.space_group_name_H-M   'P 1'
#
loop_
_entity.id
_entity.type
_entity.pdbx_description
1 polymer ?
#
loop_
_entity_poly.entity_id
_entity_poly.type
_entity_poly.pdbx_seq_one_letter_code
_entity_poly.pdbx_strand_id
1 'polypeptide(L)' 'MDGKAAIGRLLTLAGVGPRDSPRETEQSTPYACLGCGATYEVQYHVCPECGGFSVESQTERRDTQTN' A
#
# COMPACT_ATOMS: atom_id res chain seq x y z
N MET A 1 8.32 31.37 -12.14
CA MET A 1 8.92 30.35 -13.03
C MET A 1 8.97 29.04 -12.26
N ASP A 2 7.99 28.18 -12.48
CA ASP A 2 7.75 26.99 -11.69
C ASP A 2 8.61 25.84 -12.20
N GLY A 3 9.80 25.67 -11.62
CA GLY A 3 10.78 24.66 -12.03
C GLY A 3 10.24 23.22 -12.05
N LYS A 4 9.19 22.92 -11.28
CA LYS A 4 8.52 21.61 -11.28
C LYS A 4 7.91 21.25 -12.64
N ALA A 5 7.37 22.23 -13.36
CA ALA A 5 6.77 22.01 -14.68
C ALA A 5 7.84 21.68 -15.74
N ALA A 6 9.02 22.31 -15.65
CA ALA A 6 10.14 22.02 -16.53
C ALA A 6 10.72 20.62 -16.29
N ILE A 7 10.86 20.25 -15.01
CA ILE A 7 11.33 18.92 -14.61
C ILE A 7 10.36 17.83 -15.11
N GLY A 8 9.04 18.02 -14.95
CA GLY A 8 8.04 17.07 -15.42
C GLY A 8 8.17 16.72 -16.92
N ARG A 9 8.42 17.72 -17.78
CA ARG A 9 8.62 17.50 -19.23
C ARG A 9 9.88 16.70 -19.55
N LEU A 10 10.97 16.95 -18.85
CA LEU A 10 12.24 16.22 -19.03
C LEU A 10 12.08 14.74 -18.66
N LEU A 11 11.35 14.44 -17.59
CA LEU A 11 11.06 13.08 -17.15
C LEU A 11 10.24 12.31 -18.20
N THR A 12 9.20 12.94 -18.76
CA THR A 12 8.39 12.34 -19.85
C THR A 12 9.23 12.02 -21.08
N LEU A 13 10.11 12.93 -21.51
CA LEU A 13 10.99 12.71 -22.68
C LEU A 13 11.98 11.54 -22.46
N ALA A 14 12.42 11.34 -21.23
CA ALA A 14 13.33 10.25 -20.86
C ALA A 14 12.63 8.88 -20.71
N GLY A 15 11.31 8.80 -20.85
CA GLY A 15 10.54 7.58 -20.56
C GLY A 15 10.55 7.19 -19.07
N VAL A 16 11.05 8.07 -18.20
CA VAL A 16 11.10 7.89 -16.74
C VAL A 16 10.00 8.76 -16.16
N GLY A 17 8.77 8.23 -16.16
CA GLY A 17 7.69 8.86 -15.41
C GLY A 17 8.02 8.89 -13.93
N PRO A 18 7.54 9.87 -13.14
CA PRO A 18 7.46 9.67 -11.71
C PRO A 18 6.78 8.32 -11.50
N ARG A 19 7.41 7.43 -10.74
CA ARG A 19 6.66 6.35 -10.14
C ARG A 19 5.62 7.10 -9.32
N ASP A 20 4.38 7.10 -9.79
CA ASP A 20 3.25 7.35 -8.92
C ASP A 20 3.30 6.18 -7.95
N SER A 21 4.21 6.25 -6.99
CA SER A 21 3.96 5.69 -5.69
C SER A 21 2.82 6.57 -5.23
N PRO A 22 1.56 6.10 -5.28
CA PRO A 22 0.46 6.86 -4.73
C PRO A 22 0.93 7.18 -3.33
N ARG A 23 1.22 8.47 -3.12
CA ARG A 23 1.74 8.97 -1.87
C ARG A 23 0.56 8.87 -0.93
N GLU A 24 0.41 7.69 -0.32
CA GLU A 24 -0.54 7.34 0.73
C GLU A 24 -1.79 8.22 0.66
N THR A 25 -2.53 8.15 -0.46
CA THR A 25 -3.94 8.46 -0.33
C THR A 25 -4.48 7.22 0.35
N GLU A 26 -4.52 7.29 1.68
CA GLU A 26 -4.94 6.29 2.66
C GLU A 26 -6.35 5.76 2.33
N GLN A 27 -6.50 5.07 1.21
CA GLN A 27 -7.43 3.96 1.12
C GLN A 27 -6.76 2.84 1.90
N SER A 28 -6.77 2.98 3.23
CA SER A 28 -6.18 2.02 4.16
C SER A 28 -6.85 0.68 3.90
N THR A 29 -6.21 -0.15 3.08
CA THR A 29 -6.70 -1.49 2.86
C THR A 29 -6.67 -2.20 4.19
N PRO A 30 -7.80 -2.77 4.64
CA PRO A 30 -7.87 -3.33 5.97
C PRO A 30 -6.86 -4.46 6.10
N TYR A 31 -6.13 -4.45 7.20
CA TYR A 31 -5.27 -5.53 7.64
C TYR A 31 -6.12 -6.62 8.26
N ALA A 32 -5.80 -7.88 8.00
CA ALA A 32 -6.49 -9.03 8.56
C ALA A 32 -5.50 -9.94 9.30
N CYS A 33 -5.89 -10.40 10.49
CA CYS A 33 -5.15 -11.44 11.18
C CYS A 33 -5.53 -12.82 10.61
N LEU A 34 -4.56 -13.58 10.10
CA LEU A 34 -4.79 -14.95 9.61
C LEU A 34 -5.13 -15.95 10.72
N GLY A 35 -4.77 -15.65 11.97
CA GLY A 35 -5.00 -16.55 13.10
C GLY A 35 -6.43 -16.55 13.61
N CYS A 36 -7.07 -15.37 13.66
CA CYS A 36 -8.43 -15.21 14.19
C CYS A 36 -9.42 -14.57 13.21
N GLY A 37 -8.95 -14.04 12.08
CA GLY A 37 -9.77 -13.38 11.06
C GLY A 37 -10.11 -11.92 11.35
N ALA A 38 -9.65 -11.35 12.47
CA ALA A 38 -9.98 -9.97 12.83
C ALA A 38 -9.39 -8.95 11.83
N THR A 39 -10.18 -7.93 11.48
CA THR A 39 -9.80 -6.91 10.50
C THR A 39 -9.68 -5.51 11.11
N TYR A 40 -8.67 -4.76 10.69
CA TYR A 40 -8.35 -3.43 11.22
C TYR A 40 -7.90 -2.48 10.11
N GLU A 41 -8.18 -1.19 10.27
CA GLU A 41 -7.74 -0.16 9.32
C GLU A 41 -6.30 0.31 9.58
N VAL A 42 -5.70 -0.13 10.69
CA VAL A 42 -4.34 0.23 11.12
C VAL A 42 -3.46 -1.03 11.13
N GLN A 43 -2.21 -0.87 10.71
CA GLN A 43 -1.22 -1.94 10.76
C GLN A 43 -0.76 -2.18 12.19
N TYR A 44 -1.18 -3.29 12.79
CA TYR A 44 -0.66 -3.75 14.08
C TYR A 44 0.41 -4.82 13.88
N HIS A 45 1.55 -4.71 14.58
CA HIS A 45 2.58 -5.75 14.60
C HIS A 45 2.13 -7.04 15.32
N VAL A 46 1.14 -6.92 16.20
CA VAL A 46 0.54 -8.02 16.96
C VAL A 46 -0.96 -7.86 16.94
N CYS A 47 -1.69 -8.93 16.66
CA CYS A 47 -3.14 -8.92 16.70
C CYS A 47 -3.63 -8.64 18.14
N PRO A 48 -4.40 -7.57 18.39
CA PRO A 48 -4.91 -7.25 19.73
C PRO A 48 -5.95 -8.27 20.22
N GLU A 49 -6.63 -8.99 19.33
CA GLU A 49 -7.68 -9.96 19.69
C GLU A 49 -7.11 -11.31 20.12
N CYS A 50 -6.06 -11.81 19.46
CA CYS A 50 -5.52 -13.16 19.72
C CYS A 50 -4.04 -13.20 20.12
N GLY A 51 -3.33 -12.07 20.08
CA GLY A 51 -1.88 -12.01 20.35
C GLY A 51 -1.00 -12.61 19.25
N GLY A 52 -1.57 -13.01 18.11
CA GLY A 52 -0.85 -13.61 17.00
C GLY A 52 -0.08 -12.59 16.15
N PHE A 53 0.97 -13.04 15.47
CA PHE A 53 1.84 -12.21 14.63
C PHE A 53 1.51 -12.28 13.12
N SER A 54 0.53 -13.10 12.74
CA SER A 54 0.12 -13.30 11.36
C SER A 54 -0.91 -12.23 10.95
N VAL A 55 -0.47 -10.97 10.86
CA VAL A 55 -1.29 -9.85 10.37
C VAL A 55 -0.79 -9.48 8.97
N GLU A 56 -1.68 -9.54 7.98
CA GLU A 56 -1.35 -9.24 6.57
C GLU A 56 -2.27 -8.17 6.00
N SER A 57 -1.81 -7.43 4.99
CA SER A 57 -2.66 -6.49 4.28
C SER A 57 -3.58 -7.23 3.31
N GLN A 58 -4.85 -6.80 3.19
CA GLN A 58 -5.75 -7.39 2.20
C GLN A 58 -5.44 -6.97 0.76
N THR A 59 -4.56 -5.99 0.54
CA THR A 59 -4.01 -5.70 -0.81
C THR A 59 -3.17 -6.88 -1.28
N GLU A 60 -2.20 -7.32 -0.47
CA GLU A 60 -1.24 -8.38 -0.86
C GLU A 60 -1.93 -9.72 -1.12
N ARG A 61 -3.04 -9.99 -0.41
CA ARG A 61 -3.88 -11.17 -0.61
C ARG A 61 -4.61 -11.17 -1.96
N ARG A 62 -4.94 -10.01 -2.51
CA ARG A 62 -5.73 -9.89 -3.74
C ARG A 62 -4.87 -10.20 -4.97
N ASP A 63 -3.58 -9.89 -4.92
CA ASP A 63 -2.61 -10.21 -5.98
C ASP A 63 -2.20 -11.70 -6.00
N THR A 64 -2.35 -12.43 -4.90
CA THR A 64 -2.01 -13.87 -4.85
C THR A 64 -3.17 -14.79 -5.28
N GLN A 65 -4.38 -14.26 -5.49
CA GLN A 65 -5.57 -15.02 -5.89
C GLN A 65 -5.87 -14.87 -7.40
N THR A 66 -4.89 -15.14 -8.25
CA THR A 66 -5.13 -15.51 -9.66
C THR A 66 -4.50 -16.88 -9.88
N ASN A 67 -5.32 -17.93 -9.72
CA ASN A 67 -5.05 -19.26 -10.27
C ASN A 67 -6.37 -19.92 -10.63
#